data_AF-A0A0F5FI67-F1
#
_entry.id   AF-A0A0F5FI67-F1
#
_cell.length_a   1.000
_cell.length_b   1.000
_cell.length_c   1.000
_cell.angle_alpha   90.00
_cell.angle_beta   90.00
_cell.angle_gamma   90.00
#
_symmetry.space_group_name_H-M   'P 1'
#
loop_
_entity.id
_entity.type
_entity.pdbx_description
1 polymer ?
#
loop_
_entity_poly.entity_id
_entity_poly.type
_entity_poly.pdbx_seq_one_letter_code
_entity_poly.pdbx_strand_id
1 'polypeptide(L)' 'MIQPIPTSTYRIQLRDGVTFAHVEAQLDYLAGLAISHLYLSPIFLAPAASTHGYDVLDPTLIDPALGGRE' A
#
# COMPACT_ATOMS: atom_id res chain seq x y z
N MET A 1 22.62 -11.07 -2.89
CA MET A 1 22.14 -10.87 -1.50
C MET A 1 20.76 -11.47 -1.41
N ILE A 2 20.54 -12.41 -0.50
CA ILE A 2 19.18 -12.93 -0.23
C ILE A 2 18.45 -11.83 0.53
N GLN A 3 17.31 -11.38 0.01
CA GLN A 3 16.43 -10.47 0.75
C GLN A 3 15.98 -11.20 2.04
N PRO A 4 16.11 -10.59 3.22
CA PRO A 4 15.69 -11.23 4.46
C PRO A 4 14.19 -11.55 4.40
N ILE A 5 13.82 -12.74 4.87
CA ILE A 5 12.42 -13.16 4.94
C ILE A 5 11.69 -12.25 5.94
N PRO A 6 10.49 -11.72 5.60
CA PRO A 6 9.69 -10.95 6.54
C PRO A 6 9.44 -11.72 7.85
N THR A 7 9.73 -11.09 8.99
CA THR A 7 9.45 -11.66 10.32
C THR A 7 8.00 -11.46 10.77
N SER A 8 7.35 -10.41 10.25
CA SER A 8 5.96 -10.06 10.54
C SER A 8 5.44 -9.15 9.43
N THR A 9 4.25 -9.46 8.91
CA THR A 9 3.59 -8.65 7.87
C THR A 9 2.31 -8.03 8.40
N TYR A 10 2.02 -6.80 7.96
CA TYR A 10 0.75 -6.13 8.27
C TYR A 10 0.00 -5.76 6.99
N ARG A 11 -1.23 -6.28 6.83
CA ARG A 11 -2.06 -6.03 5.64
C ARG A 11 -2.68 -4.65 5.72
N ILE A 12 -2.50 -3.85 4.69
CA ILE A 12 -3.15 -2.54 4.55
C ILE A 12 -4.02 -2.55 3.30
N GLN A 13 -5.29 -2.21 3.49
CA GLN A 13 -6.21 -1.92 2.39
C GLN A 13 -6.12 -0.44 2.06
N LEU A 14 -5.50 -0.13 0.93
CA LEU A 14 -5.45 1.21 0.36
C LEU A 14 -6.80 1.54 -0.30
N ARG A 15 -7.05 2.83 -0.53
CA ARG A 15 -8.33 3.44 -1.01
C ARG A 15 -9.26 3.77 0.16
N ASP A 16 -10.42 4.36 -0.15
CA ASP A 16 -11.40 4.84 0.84
C ASP A 16 -10.80 5.78 1.91
N GLY A 17 -9.90 6.67 1.49
CA GLY A 17 -9.20 7.61 2.37
C GLY A 17 -7.87 7.11 2.93
N VAL A 18 -7.50 5.85 2.71
CA VAL A 18 -6.18 5.29 3.05
C VAL A 18 -5.24 5.42 1.84
N THR A 19 -4.45 6.50 1.84
CA THR A 19 -3.42 6.81 0.82
C THR A 19 -2.02 6.41 1.31
N PHE A 20 -1.00 6.51 0.46
CA PHE A 20 0.39 6.31 0.90
C PHE A 20 0.80 7.26 2.01
N ALA A 21 0.44 8.55 1.91
CA ALA A 21 0.70 9.53 2.96
C ALA A 21 0.00 9.18 4.28
N HIS A 22 -1.22 8.62 4.22
CA HIS A 22 -1.90 8.13 5.42
C HIS A 22 -1.14 6.97 6.07
N VAL A 23 -0.64 6.02 5.27
CA VAL A 23 0.17 4.89 5.76
C VAL A 23 1.50 5.36 6.33
N GLU A 24 2.16 6.32 5.66
CA GLU A 24 3.43 6.90 6.11
C GLU A 24 3.31 7.51 7.51
N ALA A 25 2.22 8.24 7.77
CA ALA A 25 1.93 8.81 9.09
C ALA A 25 1.75 7.76 10.21
N GLN A 26 1.56 6.48 9.87
CA GLN A 26 1.43 5.38 10.84
C GLN A 26 2.72 4.57 11.03
N LEU A 27 3.80 4.86 10.30
CA LEU A 27 4.99 4.00 10.29
C LEU A 27 5.63 3.84 11.67
N ASP A 28 5.70 4.91 12.47
CA ASP A 28 6.26 4.85 13.83
C ASP A 28 5.46 3.92 14.74
N TYR A 29 4.13 3.96 14.63
CA TYR A 29 3.25 3.06 15.36
C TYR A 29 3.44 1.61 14.92
N LEU A 30 3.46 1.35 13.61
CA LEU A 30 3.61 0.00 13.07
C LEU A 30 4.99 -0.59 13.41
N ALA A 31 6.05 0.23 13.37
CA ALA A 31 7.38 -0.14 13.83
C ALA A 31 7.40 -0.44 15.33
N GLY A 32 6.69 0.36 16.14
CA GLY A 32 6.52 0.11 17.58
C GLY A 32 5.84 -1.21 17.91
N LEU A 33 5.01 -1.74 17.01
CA LEU A 33 4.40 -3.08 17.09
C LEU A 33 5.32 -4.22 16.59
N ALA A 34 6.57 -3.91 16.21
CA ALA A 34 7.52 -4.85 15.62
C ALA A 34 7.06 -5.48 14.28
N ILE A 35 6.21 -4.78 13.53
CA ILE A 35 5.90 -5.14 12.13
C ILE A 35 7.14 -4.86 11.28
N SER A 36 7.62 -5.85 10.53
CA SER A 36 8.81 -5.67 9.67
C SER A 36 8.48 -5.30 8.24
N HIS A 37 7.33 -5.73 7.72
CA HIS A 37 6.95 -5.49 6.33
C HIS A 37 5.48 -5.12 6.20
N LEU A 38 5.18 -4.18 5.31
CA LEU A 38 3.80 -3.86 4.94
C LEU A 38 3.38 -4.70 3.75
N TYR A 39 2.22 -5.32 3.85
CA TYR A 39 1.57 -6.02 2.75
C TYR A 39 0.46 -5.13 2.21
N LEU A 40 0.75 -4.35 1.16
CA LEU A 40 -0.22 -3.42 0.59
C LEU A 40 -1.19 -4.13 -0.38
N SER A 41 -2.42 -3.63 -0.46
CA SER A 41 -3.32 -3.94 -1.59
C SER A 41 -2.74 -3.42 -2.92
N PRO A 42 -3.24 -3.88 -4.08
CA PRO A 42 -2.75 -3.42 -5.37
C PRO A 42 -2.71 -1.90 -5.52
N ILE A 43 -1.61 -1.40 -6.10
CA ILE A 43 -1.29 0.03 -6.17
C ILE A 43 -1.43 0.63 -7.58
N PHE A 44 -1.70 -0.19 -8.58
CA PHE A 44 -1.85 0.28 -9.95
C PHE A 44 -3.18 1.00 -10.16
N LEU A 45 -3.25 1.79 -11.23
CA LEU A 45 -4.46 2.55 -11.59
C LEU A 45 -5.67 1.61 -11.66
N ALA A 46 -6.72 1.95 -10.92
CA ALA A 46 -8.01 1.29 -10.94
C ALA A 46 -9.14 2.32 -11.13
N PRO A 47 -10.39 1.90 -11.42
CA PRO A 47 -11.53 2.79 -11.46
C PRO A 47 -11.68 3.59 -10.16
N ALA A 48 -12.15 4.83 -10.26
CA ALA A 48 -12.35 5.70 -9.10
C ALA A 48 -13.32 5.11 -8.03
N ALA A 49 -14.25 4.24 -8.46
CA ALA A 49 -15.18 3.54 -7.57
C ALA A 49 -14.61 2.24 -6.98
N SER A 50 -13.39 1.85 -7.36
CA SER A 50 -12.75 0.65 -6.82
C SER A 50 -12.37 0.87 -5.36
N THR A 51 -12.70 -0.10 -4.51
CA THR A 51 -12.35 -0.14 -3.08
C THR A 51 -11.19 -1.11 -2.80
N HIS A 52 -10.68 -1.80 -3.83
CA HIS A 52 -9.70 -2.89 -3.64
C HIS A 52 -8.54 -2.88 -4.65
N GLY A 53 -8.68 -2.26 -5.83
CA GLY A 53 -7.61 -2.08 -6.81
C GLY A 53 -7.21 -3.32 -7.62
N TYR A 54 -7.99 -4.41 -7.58
CA TYR A 54 -7.71 -5.64 -8.34
C TYR A 54 -8.20 -5.55 -9.79
N ASP A 55 -9.14 -4.64 -10.04
CA ASP A 55 -9.68 -4.22 -11.32
C ASP A 55 -8.73 -3.23 -12.00
N VAL A 56 -7.51 -3.67 -12.28
CA VAL A 56 -6.44 -2.83 -12.85
C VAL A 56 -6.84 -2.33 -14.25
N LEU A 57 -6.78 -1.02 -14.45
CA LEU A 57 -6.94 -0.36 -15.76
C LEU A 57 -5.61 -0.23 -16.49
N ASP A 58 -4.54 0.13 -15.77
CA ASP A 58 -3.20 0.32 -16.33
C ASP A 58 -2.14 -0.17 -15.33
N PRO A 59 -1.43 -1.28 -15.61
CA PRO A 59 -0.38 -1.81 -14.74
C PRO A 59 0.94 -1.02 -14.84
N THR A 60 1.02 0.02 -15.67
CA THR A 60 2.21 0.88 -15.82
C THR A 60 2.14 2.15 -14.98
N LEU A 61 0.96 2.48 -14.45
CA LEU A 61 0.70 3.69 -13.66
C LEU A 61 0.37 3.35 -12.21
N ILE A 62 1.06 3.98 -11.25
CA ILE A 62 0.65 3.96 -9.85
C ILE A 62 -0.54 4.90 -9.68
N ASP A 63 -1.58 4.42 -9.01
CA ASP A 63 -2.86 5.12 -8.90
C ASP A 63 -2.67 6.53 -8.29
N PRO A 64 -2.97 7.61 -9.03
CA PRO A 64 -2.86 8.97 -8.51
C PRO A 64 -3.73 9.22 -7.28
N ALA A 65 -4.84 8.49 -7.12
CA ALA A 65 -5.72 8.61 -5.95
C ALA A 65 -5.06 8.09 -4.67
N LEU A 66 -4.02 7.26 -4.79
CA LEU A 66 -3.24 6.77 -3.65
C LEU A 66 -2.04 7.67 -3.31
N GLY A 67 -1.69 8.61 -4.19
CA GLY A 67 -0.53 9.50 -4.07
C GLY A 67 0.37 9.48 -5.32
N GLY A 68 0.22 8.49 -6.21
CA GLY A 68 1.08 8.34 -7.38
C GLY A 68 2.45 7.72 -7.05
N ARG A 69 3.44 7.94 -7.92
CA ARG A 69 4.77 7.28 -7.86
C ARG A 69 5.82 8.03 -7.03
N GLU A 70 5.59 9.31 -6.78
CA GLU A 70 6.51 10.19 -6.02
C GLU A 70 6.40 9.94 -4.51
#